data_AF-A0A7S3IKS0-F1
#
_entry.id   AF-A0A7S3IKS0-F1
#
_cell.length_a   1.000
_cell.length_b   1.000
_cell.length_c   1.000
_cell.angle_alpha   90.00
_cell.angle_beta   90.00
_cell.angle_gamma   90.00
#
_symmetry.space_group_name_H-M   'P 1'
#
loop_
_entity.id
_entity.type
_entity.pdbx_description
1 polymer ?
#
loop_
_entity_poly.entity_id
_entity_poly.type
_entity_poly.pdbx_seq_one_letter_code
_entity_poly.pdbx_strand_id
1 'polypeptide(L)'
;YHMVVGVPGSGKKTTILSLLKILTQLKKRVLVVSFTNGAVDSLLLRLKESGFNQFVRVASSVSSVAEPIREHARTRSSFSKMTDVKDMLDSTYVFGATCLQVTNDIFSCVKFDYCVMDEASQITEPIAIGPLLLAQ
;
A
#
# COMPACT_ATOMS: atom_id res chain seq x y z
N TYR A 1 12.12 13.49 2.17
CA TYR A 1 12.05 12.03 2.40
C TYR A 1 12.71 11.70 3.74
N HIS A 2 12.39 10.54 4.32
CA HIS A 2 13.00 10.06 5.58
C HIS A 2 13.37 8.59 5.44
N MET A 3 14.45 8.16 6.10
CA MET A 3 14.86 6.75 6.16
C MET A 3 14.78 6.23 7.58
N VAL A 4 14.11 5.09 7.75
CA VAL A 4 14.03 4.36 9.03
C VAL A 4 14.98 3.17 8.96
N VAL A 5 16.11 3.27 9.66
CA VAL A 5 17.15 2.23 9.71
C VAL A 5 17.00 1.42 10.99
N GLY A 6 17.28 0.12 10.92
CA GLY A 6 17.17 -0.78 12.06
C GLY A 6 17.63 -2.18 11.71
N VAL A 7 18.08 -2.92 12.73
CA VAL A 7 18.50 -4.32 12.61
C VAL A 7 17.28 -5.26 12.51
N PRO A 8 17.43 -6.51 12.03
CA PRO A 8 16.37 -7.50 12.12
C PRO A 8 15.79 -7.58 13.55
N GLY A 9 14.46 -7.60 13.67
CA GLY A 9 13.79 -7.61 14.98
C GLY A 9 13.60 -6.24 15.65
N SER A 10 14.16 -5.15 15.12
CA SER A 10 14.05 -3.78 15.70
C SER A 10 12.66 -3.14 15.67
N GLY A 11 11.62 -3.86 15.24
CA GLY A 11 10.25 -3.33 15.23
C GLY A 11 9.94 -2.33 14.11
N LYS A 12 10.69 -2.30 13.00
CA LYS A 12 10.41 -1.42 11.84
C LYS A 12 8.98 -1.51 11.35
N LYS A 13 8.47 -2.73 11.17
CA LYS A 13 7.08 -2.96 10.73
C LYS A 13 6.09 -2.38 11.73
N THR A 14 6.33 -2.54 13.03
CA THR A 14 5.50 -1.91 14.09
C THR A 14 5.54 -0.39 14.00
N THR A 15 6.70 0.19 13.73
CA THR A 15 6.86 1.64 13.54
C THR A 15 6.09 2.13 12.31
N ILE A 16 6.19 1.42 11.18
CA ILE A 16 5.43 1.71 9.96
C ILE A 16 3.92 1.65 10.25
N LEU A 17 3.44 0.62 10.96
CA LEU A 17 2.02 0.50 11.31
C LEU A 17 1.54 1.67 12.17
N SER A 18 2.31 2.08 13.18
CA SER A 18 2.00 3.25 13.99
C SER A 18 1.96 4.53 13.14
N LEU A 19 2.91 4.70 12.21
CA LEU A 19 2.92 5.81 11.28
C LEU A 19 1.67 5.82 10.39
N LEU A 20 1.30 4.68 9.80
CA LEU A 20 0.09 4.57 8.98
C LEU A 20 -1.16 4.94 9.77
N LYS A 21 -1.28 4.50 11.02
CA LYS A 21 -2.40 4.88 11.90
C LYS A 21 -2.47 6.38 12.15
N ILE A 22 -1.33 7.02 12.43
CA ILE A 22 -1.28 8.48 12.64
C ILE A 22 -1.66 9.22 11.35
N LEU A 23 -1.05 8.86 10.22
CA LEU A 23 -1.34 9.51 8.93
C LEU A 23 -2.80 9.38 8.52
N THR A 24 -3.39 8.19 8.70
CA THR A 24 -4.80 7.94 8.37
C THR A 24 -5.76 8.71 9.29
N GLN A 25 -5.44 8.87 10.59
CA GLN A 25 -6.18 9.75 11.50
C GLN A 25 -6.14 11.23 11.05
N LEU A 26 -5.01 11.65 10.49
CA LEU A 26 -4.83 12.98 9.87
C LEU A 26 -5.46 13.07 8.46
N LYS A 27 -6.26 12.09 8.06
CA LYS A 27 -6.93 12.01 6.74
C LYS A 27 -5.96 12.05 5.57
N LYS A 28 -4.74 11.56 5.76
CA LYS A 28 -3.71 11.44 4.72
C LYS A 28 -3.86 10.13 3.95
N ARG A 29 -3.70 10.21 2.63
CA ARG A 29 -3.67 9.05 1.75
C ARG A 29 -2.24 8.56 1.59
N VAL A 30 -2.02 7.28 1.89
CA VAL A 30 -0.68 6.69 1.93
C VAL A 30 -0.58 5.54 0.94
N LEU A 31 0.42 5.62 0.07
CA LEU A 31 0.86 4.52 -0.79
C LEU A 31 1.88 3.69 -0.01
N VAL A 32 1.61 2.40 0.15
CA VAL A 32 2.51 1.43 0.78
C VAL A 32 3.03 0.50 -0.30
N VAL A 33 4.35 0.44 -0.47
CA VAL A 33 4.98 -0.37 -1.50
C VAL A 33 6.12 -1.23 -0.96
N SER A 34 6.34 -2.36 -1.61
CA SER A 34 7.52 -3.20 -1.41
C SER A 34 7.88 -3.94 -2.69
N PHE A 35 8.94 -4.75 -2.68
CA PHE A 35 9.38 -5.51 -3.84
C PHE A 35 8.50 -6.73 -4.11
N THR A 36 8.09 -7.45 -3.05
CA THR A 36 7.34 -8.72 -3.18
C THR A 36 5.90 -8.59 -2.70
N ASN A 37 5.01 -9.44 -3.24
CA ASN A 37 3.63 -9.51 -2.75
C ASN A 37 3.59 -9.88 -1.26
N GLY A 38 4.41 -10.85 -0.84
CA GLY A 38 4.45 -11.31 0.55
C GLY A 38 4.84 -10.21 1.55
N ALA A 39 5.77 -9.32 1.20
CA ALA A 39 6.15 -8.20 2.06
C ALA A 39 4.99 -7.20 2.24
N VAL A 40 4.32 -6.82 1.14
CA VAL A 40 3.14 -5.94 1.17
C VAL A 40 2.01 -6.59 1.97
N ASP A 41 1.70 -7.85 1.68
CA ASP A 41 0.60 -8.58 2.31
C ASP A 41 0.85 -8.78 3.81
N SER A 42 2.09 -9.05 4.21
CA SER A 42 2.48 -9.17 5.62
C SER A 42 2.24 -7.87 6.40
N LEU A 43 2.54 -6.72 5.80
CA LEU A 43 2.31 -5.42 6.44
C LEU A 43 0.82 -5.08 6.51
N LEU A 44 0.08 -5.30 5.43
CA LEU A 44 -1.37 -5.05 5.38
C LEU A 44 -2.16 -6.00 6.30
N LEU A 45 -1.74 -7.26 6.41
CA LEU A 45 -2.34 -8.21 7.35
C LEU A 45 -2.21 -7.71 8.79
N ARG A 46 -1.03 -7.24 9.19
CA ARG A 46 -0.84 -6.64 10.52
C ARG A 46 -1.64 -5.37 10.71
N LEU A 47 -1.83 -4.58 9.64
CA LEU A 47 -2.69 -3.40 9.68
C LEU A 47 -4.16 -3.80 9.94
N LYS A 48 -4.65 -4.82 9.24
CA LYS A 48 -5.98 -5.43 9.45
C LYS A 48 -6.14 -5.96 10.87
N GLU A 49 -5.20 -6.78 11.35
CA GLU A 49 -5.19 -7.35 12.72
C GLU A 49 -5.21 -6.26 13.80
N SER A 50 -4.70 -5.08 13.47
CA SER A 50 -4.68 -3.92 14.38
C SER A 50 -5.99 -3.12 14.40
N GLY A 51 -7.04 -3.62 13.72
CA GLY A 51 -8.38 -3.03 13.67
C GLY A 51 -8.61 -2.04 12.51
N PHE A 52 -7.69 -1.93 11.55
CA PHE A 52 -7.80 -0.98 10.45
C PHE A 52 -8.15 -1.68 9.13
N ASN A 53 -9.34 -1.39 8.58
CA ASN A 53 -9.86 -2.01 7.35
C ASN A 53 -10.00 -1.04 6.16
N GLN A 54 -9.69 0.25 6.33
CA GLN A 54 -9.82 1.26 5.26
C GLN A 54 -8.60 1.28 4.33
N PHE A 55 -8.25 0.09 3.82
CA PHE A 55 -7.14 -0.10 2.89
C PHE A 55 -7.56 -0.92 1.67
N VAL A 56 -6.82 -0.75 0.58
CA VAL A 56 -6.94 -1.57 -0.62
C VAL A 56 -5.61 -2.21 -0.96
N ARG A 57 -5.66 -3.46 -1.44
CA ARG A 57 -4.51 -4.18 -1.95
C ARG A 57 -4.61 -4.30 -3.46
N VAL A 58 -3.88 -3.46 -4.20
CA VAL A 58 -3.89 -3.50 -5.67
C VAL A 58 -2.93 -4.58 -6.14
N ALA A 59 -3.42 -5.59 -6.86
CA ALA A 59 -2.64 -6.72 -7.34
C ALA A 59 -2.99 -7.09 -8.79
N SER A 60 -2.11 -7.86 -9.45
CA SER A 60 -2.38 -8.41 -10.80
C SER A 60 -3.44 -9.51 -10.77
N SER A 61 -3.46 -10.32 -9.71
CA SER A 61 -4.47 -11.36 -9.48
C SER A 61 -4.79 -11.48 -7.99
N VAL A 62 -6.05 -11.76 -7.66
CA VAL A 62 -6.48 -12.05 -6.28
C VAL A 62 -5.76 -13.28 -5.71
N SER A 63 -5.42 -14.27 -6.55
CA SER A 63 -4.70 -15.47 -6.10
C SER A 63 -3.29 -15.18 -5.59
N SER A 64 -2.67 -14.07 -6.04
CA SER A 64 -1.34 -13.63 -5.60
C SER A 64 -1.34 -12.91 -4.25
N VAL A 65 -2.53 -12.66 -3.69
CA VAL A 65 -2.73 -11.99 -2.41
C VAL A 65 -2.99 -13.04 -1.33
N ALA A 66 -2.38 -12.83 -0.15
CA ALA A 66 -2.58 -13.66 1.02
C ALA A 66 -4.08 -13.78 1.38
N GLU A 67 -4.52 -15.01 1.63
CA GLU A 67 -5.94 -15.36 1.85
C GLU A 67 -6.66 -14.42 2.83
N PRO A 68 -6.10 -14.09 4.01
CA PRO A 68 -6.83 -13.31 5.01
C PRO A 68 -7.12 -11.86 4.62
N ILE A 69 -6.52 -11.35 3.54
CA ILE A 69 -6.74 -9.97 3.05
C ILE A 69 -7.28 -9.94 1.60
N ARG A 70 -7.66 -11.08 1.02
CA ARG A 70 -8.16 -11.15 -0.36
C ARG A 70 -9.42 -10.31 -0.61
N GLU A 71 -10.26 -10.13 0.40
CA GLU A 71 -11.44 -9.25 0.31
C GLU A 71 -11.08 -7.78 0.01
N HIS A 72 -9.88 -7.35 0.44
CA HIS A 72 -9.32 -6.02 0.17
C HIS A 72 -8.57 -5.97 -1.17
N ALA A 73 -8.45 -7.09 -1.88
CA ALA A 73 -7.73 -7.14 -3.15
C ALA A 73 -8.55 -6.49 -4.27
N ARG A 74 -7.88 -5.66 -5.08
CA ARG A 74 -8.43 -5.08 -6.31
C ARG A 74 -7.46 -5.31 -7.46
N THR A 75 -8.00 -5.81 -8.56
CA THR A 75 -7.30 -6.05 -9.82
C THR A 75 -7.83 -5.10 -10.88
N ARG A 76 -7.21 -5.08 -12.07
CA ARG A 76 -7.72 -4.30 -13.22
C ARG A 76 -9.16 -4.64 -13.58
N SER A 77 -9.58 -5.89 -13.39
CA SER A 77 -10.94 -6.37 -13.67
C SER A 77 -11.92 -6.16 -12.51
N SER A 78 -11.50 -5.60 -11.38
CA SER A 78 -12.39 -5.41 -10.22
C SER A 78 -13.42 -4.31 -10.39
N PHE A 79 -13.28 -3.45 -11.41
CA PHE A 79 -14.15 -2.30 -11.60
C PHE A 79 -14.84 -2.38 -12.95
N SER A 80 -16.17 -2.38 -12.93
CA SER A 80 -17.00 -2.35 -14.13
C SER A 80 -17.65 -0.99 -14.36
N LYS A 81 -17.81 -0.19 -13.28
CA LYS A 81 -18.39 1.15 -13.30
C LYS A 81 -17.48 2.15 -12.60
N MET A 82 -17.52 3.40 -13.07
CA MET A 82 -16.78 4.50 -12.45
C MET A 82 -17.26 4.83 -11.03
N THR A 83 -18.53 4.56 -10.72
CA THR A 83 -19.09 4.73 -9.36
C THR A 83 -18.38 3.85 -8.34
N ASP A 84 -18.15 2.58 -8.70
CA ASP A 84 -17.51 1.60 -7.80
C ASP A 84 -16.07 2.00 -7.46
N VAL A 85 -15.37 2.58 -8.44
CA VAL A 85 -14.04 3.16 -8.24
C VAL A 85 -14.13 4.32 -7.26
N LYS A 86 -15.06 5.26 -7.48
CA LYS A 86 -15.21 6.44 -6.63
C LYS A 86 -15.50 6.07 -5.17
N ASP A 87 -16.46 5.17 -4.93
CA ASP A 87 -16.84 4.75 -3.58
C ASP A 87 -15.67 4.06 -2.86
N MET A 88 -14.90 3.24 -3.58
CA MET A 88 -13.69 2.62 -3.05
C MET A 88 -12.61 3.66 -2.73
N LEU A 89 -12.40 4.66 -3.59
CA LEU A 89 -11.44 5.73 -3.33
C LEU A 89 -11.84 6.58 -2.12
N ASP A 90 -13.11 6.94 -1.99
CA ASP A 90 -13.62 7.79 -0.92
C ASP A 90 -13.55 7.13 0.47
N SER A 91 -13.59 5.79 0.51
CA SER A 91 -13.51 4.99 1.74
C SER A 91 -12.10 4.47 2.07
N THR A 92 -11.09 4.77 1.25
CA THR A 92 -9.74 4.21 1.37
C THR A 92 -8.70 5.27 1.72
N TYR A 93 -7.85 4.98 2.72
CA TYR A 93 -6.71 5.81 3.08
C TYR A 93 -5.35 5.15 2.81
N VAL A 94 -5.28 3.81 2.82
CA VAL A 94 -4.03 3.08 2.59
C VAL A 94 -4.13 2.24 1.31
N PHE A 95 -3.17 2.40 0.43
CA PHE A 95 -3.12 1.67 -0.84
C PHE A 95 -1.85 0.84 -0.87
N GLY A 96 -1.97 -0.48 -0.83
CA GLY A 96 -0.83 -1.40 -0.86
C GLY A 96 -0.64 -2.01 -2.25
N ALA A 97 0.60 -2.00 -2.75
CA ALA A 97 0.97 -2.64 -4.02
C ALA A 97 2.44 -3.00 -4.03
N THR A 98 2.88 -3.87 -4.95
CA THR A 98 4.31 -3.96 -5.24
C THR A 98 4.76 -2.75 -6.06
N CYS A 99 6.06 -2.44 -6.05
CA CYS A 99 6.60 -1.31 -6.80
C CYS A 99 6.28 -1.37 -8.30
N LEU A 100 6.18 -2.58 -8.89
CA LEU A 100 5.83 -2.74 -10.31
C LEU A 100 4.33 -2.53 -10.59
N GLN A 101 3.48 -2.77 -9.60
CA GLN A 101 2.03 -2.67 -9.74
C GLN A 101 1.51 -1.23 -9.67
N VAL A 102 2.36 -0.26 -9.34
CA VAL A 102 1.97 1.16 -9.27
C VAL A 102 1.67 1.79 -10.63
N THR A 103 1.95 1.06 -11.72
CA THR A 103 1.53 1.40 -13.09
C THR A 103 0.06 1.12 -13.35
N ASN A 104 -0.68 0.54 -12.39
CA ASN A 104 -2.12 0.34 -12.50
C ASN A 104 -2.85 1.70 -12.53
N ASP A 105 -3.82 1.83 -13.44
CA ASP A 105 -4.55 3.07 -13.69
C ASP A 105 -5.26 3.63 -12.45
N ILE A 106 -5.59 2.78 -11.47
CA ILE A 106 -6.13 3.20 -10.16
C ILE A 106 -5.25 4.25 -9.46
N PHE A 107 -3.92 4.17 -9.61
CA PHE A 107 -2.99 5.08 -8.97
C PHE A 107 -2.98 6.47 -9.62
N SER A 108 -3.44 6.58 -10.88
CA SER A 108 -3.63 7.88 -11.54
C SER A 108 -4.86 8.63 -11.02
N CYS A 109 -5.82 7.92 -10.41
CA CYS A 109 -7.05 8.47 -9.86
C CYS A 109 -6.89 8.98 -8.42
N VAL A 110 -5.71 8.82 -7.82
CA VAL A 110 -5.46 9.11 -6.41
C VAL A 110 -4.25 10.01 -6.26
N LYS A 111 -4.39 11.09 -5.48
CA LYS A 111 -3.24 11.84 -4.97
C LYS A 111 -2.83 11.26 -3.62
N PHE A 112 -1.57 10.90 -3.50
CA PHE A 112 -0.99 10.41 -2.25
C PHE A 112 -0.27 11.56 -1.55
N ASP A 113 -0.48 11.68 -0.24
CA ASP A 113 0.29 12.57 0.61
C ASP A 113 1.64 11.94 1.00
N TYR A 114 1.70 10.60 1.08
CA TYR A 114 2.90 9.88 1.49
C TYR A 114 3.09 8.59 0.70
N CYS A 115 4.35 8.28 0.40
CA CYS A 115 4.77 6.97 -0.08
C CYS A 115 5.68 6.33 0.98
N VAL A 116 5.31 5.13 1.43
CA VAL A 116 6.07 4.33 2.39
C VAL A 116 6.58 3.09 1.66
N MET A 117 7.91 2.99 1.54
CA MET A 117 8.58 1.79 1.04
C MET A 117 9.04 0.90 2.18
N ASP A 118 8.45 -0.29 2.29
CA ASP A 118 8.99 -1.35 3.14
C ASP A 118 10.06 -2.14 2.37
N GLU A 119 11.11 -2.53 3.09
CA GLU A 119 12.28 -3.22 2.52
C GLU A 119 12.98 -2.43 1.39
N ALA A 120 12.99 -1.10 1.48
CA ALA A 120 13.58 -0.19 0.48
C ALA A 120 15.02 -0.54 0.07
N SER A 121 15.83 -1.10 0.98
CA SER A 121 17.20 -1.51 0.70
C SER A 121 17.33 -2.68 -0.28
N GLN A 122 16.23 -3.40 -0.56
CA GLN A 122 16.18 -4.50 -1.52
C GLN A 122 15.64 -4.06 -2.89
N ILE A 123 15.27 -2.77 -3.04
CA ILE A 123 14.65 -2.23 -4.25
C ILE A 123 15.71 -1.45 -5.02
N THR A 124 15.83 -1.72 -6.32
CA THR A 124 16.73 -0.92 -7.18
C THR A 124 16.17 0.48 -7.37
N GLU A 125 17.04 1.47 -7.48
CA GLU A 125 16.65 2.88 -7.63
C GLU A 125 15.64 3.11 -8.77
N PRO A 126 15.80 2.54 -9.99
CA PRO A 126 14.82 2.73 -11.06
C PRO A 126 13.41 2.22 -10.71
N ILE A 127 13.32 1.14 -9.92
CA ILE A 127 12.05 0.56 -9.48
C ILE A 127 11.43 1.41 -8.35
N ALA A 128 12.27 2.01 -7.49
CA ALA A 128 11.83 2.87 -6.39
C ALA A 128 11.25 4.21 -6.87
N ILE A 129 11.75 4.77 -7.97
CA ILE A 129 11.32 6.09 -8.48
C ILE A 129 9.82 6.11 -8.81
N GLY A 130 9.30 5.08 -9.49
CA GLY A 130 7.89 5.01 -9.89
C GLY A 130 6.91 5.33 -8.76
N PRO A 131 6.90 4.56 -7.65
CA PRO A 131 6.03 4.84 -6.51
C PRO A 131 6.35 6.13 -5.76
N LEU A 132 7.61 6.60 -5.74
CA LEU A 132 7.95 7.87 -5.09
C LEU A 132 7.31 9.07 -5.78
N LEU A 133 7.24 9.05 -7.10
CA LEU A 133 6.65 10.14 -7.90
C LEU A 133 5.13 10.24 -7.79
N LEU A 134 4.46 9.26 -7.16
CA LEU A 134 3.01 9.28 -6.94
C LEU A 134 2.60 10.06 -5.67
N ALA A 135 3.55 10.37 -4.78
CA ALA A 135 3.28 11.11 -3.55
C ALA A 135 3.85 12.53 -3.59
N GLN A 136 3.15 13.48 -2.97
CA GLN A 136 3.50 14.91 -2.93
C GLN A 136 3.87 15.37 -1.53
#